data_AF-A0A9E4XHA6-F1
#
_entry.id   AF-A0A9E4XHA6-F1
#
_cell.length_a   1.000
_cell.length_b   1.000
_cell.length_c   1.000
_cell.angle_alpha   90.00
_cell.angle_beta   90.00
_cell.angle_gamma   90.00
#
_symmetry.space_group_name_H-M   'P 1'
#
loop_
_entity.id
_entity.type
_entity.pdbx_description
1 polymer ?
#
loop_
_entity_poly.entity_id
_entity_poly.type
_entity_poly.pdbx_seq_one_letter_code
_entity_poly.pdbx_strand_id
1 'polypeptide(L)'
;SFAPDLPEPANPERASQSFDETEFLGLPVEPRDSFLSDRPEVWAASAGLIVSRPSLPSQGETMPGLRFMFGYGPETFAYVFPLIATEDLGLHDGPQNAFIQRMVELGLLGGLATLALYAAAIVVAVWLVLRHRNGITSDHRMVLVLLTAALFGRMAQQMLGVGGVSDTMLFWVLLALIPAAFRAWPISSDLSDTQPFGLGDYPVSRGRPMVLQGARVALTLLLVAVMGWLITDKGINLVRADTVAARAQVVDATDQSRDEALALFNEAIALAPQVPNYYRMRGDYLVAVTETAPRGLESNADLEEIYTDRVMALRTDPLAGESLLDMANIAFDLTRAGYEGLDAKAEDQYRQLMALSPNFSESHSLLWVLLAVAYMDAGQLERSLDFLNSALALNSSDFSHSKALFVQGAAYSELGQYDKSIESLSRLLEINADPDVTMQAHRLLANVYSDAGEPQLASDQYEQYVVMRDSGQG
;
A
#
# COMPACT_ATOMS: atom_id res chain seq x y z
N SER A 1 10.63 -48.89 31.99
CA SER A 1 9.61 -48.02 31.37
C SER A 1 9.82 -46.60 31.86
N PHE A 2 10.77 -45.92 31.24
CA PHE A 2 10.96 -44.48 31.35
C PHE A 2 10.70 -44.00 29.93
N ALA A 3 9.47 -43.58 29.65
CA ALA A 3 9.17 -42.74 28.51
C ALA A 3 9.37 -41.31 29.06
N PRO A 4 10.46 -40.62 28.73
CA PRO A 4 10.48 -39.18 28.90
C PRO A 4 9.52 -38.60 27.87
N ASP A 5 8.58 -37.77 28.35
CA ASP A 5 7.66 -37.01 27.52
C ASP A 5 8.43 -36.40 26.34
N LEU A 6 8.06 -36.82 25.12
CA LEU A 6 8.51 -36.18 23.89
C LEU A 6 8.04 -34.72 23.98
N PRO A 7 8.94 -33.72 23.96
CA PRO A 7 8.50 -32.38 23.61
C PRO A 7 7.92 -32.48 22.19
N GLU A 8 6.74 -31.89 21.99
CA GLU A 8 6.05 -31.84 20.70
C GLU A 8 7.06 -31.66 19.55
N PRO A 9 6.88 -32.38 18.41
CA PRO A 9 7.68 -32.16 17.22
C PRO A 9 7.75 -30.65 17.01
N ALA A 10 8.98 -30.15 16.85
CA ALA A 10 9.27 -28.72 16.79
C ALA A 10 8.23 -28.07 15.88
N ASN A 11 7.32 -27.32 16.51
CA ASN A 11 6.15 -26.78 15.85
C ASN A 11 6.61 -25.96 14.63
N PRO A 12 6.33 -26.39 13.39
CA PRO A 12 6.63 -25.59 12.19
C PRO A 12 5.98 -24.20 12.30
N GLU A 13 4.94 -24.04 13.13
CA GLU A 13 4.34 -22.76 13.45
C GLU A 13 5.30 -21.78 14.12
N ARG A 14 6.38 -22.21 14.81
CA ARG A 14 7.38 -21.25 15.33
C ARG A 14 8.29 -20.72 14.23
N ALA A 15 8.54 -21.51 13.20
CA ALA A 15 9.25 -21.04 12.03
C ALA A 15 8.39 -20.08 11.21
N SER A 16 7.05 -20.25 11.18
CA SER A 16 6.13 -19.28 10.55
C SER A 16 5.84 -18.05 11.42
N GLN A 17 5.83 -18.17 12.76
CA GLN A 17 5.61 -17.07 13.71
C GLN A 17 6.80 -16.10 13.83
N SER A 18 7.98 -16.44 13.31
CA SER A 18 9.12 -15.52 13.23
C SER A 18 9.25 -14.82 11.87
N PHE A 19 8.29 -15.00 10.95
CA PHE A 19 8.24 -14.19 9.72
C PHE A 19 7.50 -12.89 10.01
N ASP A 20 8.26 -11.87 10.38
CA ASP A 20 7.80 -10.50 10.52
C ASP A 20 7.41 -9.96 9.13
N GLU A 21 6.18 -9.47 8.97
CA GLU A 21 5.67 -8.89 7.71
C GLU A 21 6.51 -7.71 7.20
N THR A 22 7.22 -7.02 8.11
CA THR A 22 8.16 -5.95 7.76
C THR A 22 9.40 -6.45 7.03
N GLU A 23 9.72 -7.73 7.15
CA GLU A 23 10.79 -8.44 6.43
C GLU A 23 10.36 -8.80 4.99
N PHE A 24 9.04 -8.87 4.73
CA PHE A 24 8.46 -9.50 3.56
C PHE A 24 8.17 -8.55 2.38
N LEU A 25 7.59 -7.37 2.64
CA LEU A 25 7.37 -6.35 1.59
C LEU A 25 8.62 -5.49 1.31
N GLY A 26 9.68 -5.71 2.09
CA GLY A 26 10.76 -4.75 2.28
C GLY A 26 10.29 -3.66 3.24
N LEU A 27 11.14 -3.29 4.20
CA LEU A 27 10.87 -2.15 5.06
C LEU A 27 10.48 -0.95 4.17
N PRO A 28 9.41 -0.19 4.49
CA PRO A 28 9.37 1.19 4.03
C PRO A 28 10.68 1.81 4.52
N VAL A 29 11.56 2.15 3.59
CA VAL A 29 12.88 2.67 3.96
C VAL A 29 12.59 4.01 4.62
N GLU A 30 12.73 4.05 5.96
CA GLU A 30 12.78 5.35 6.63
C GLU A 30 13.84 6.16 5.91
N PRO A 31 13.51 7.36 5.41
CA PRO A 31 14.43 8.14 4.60
C PRO A 31 15.72 8.29 5.41
N ARG A 32 16.83 7.73 4.90
CA ARG A 32 18.14 7.82 5.54
C ARG A 32 18.38 9.27 5.97
N ASP A 33 19.06 9.46 7.09
CA ASP A 33 19.30 10.76 7.76
C ASP A 33 19.86 11.91 6.88
N SER A 34 20.19 11.65 5.61
CA SER A 34 20.64 12.62 4.62
C SER A 34 19.62 12.83 3.49
N PHE A 35 19.20 14.09 3.32
CA PHE A 35 18.27 14.59 2.29
C PHE A 35 18.56 14.15 0.83
N LEU A 36 19.76 13.66 0.51
CA LEU A 36 20.19 13.38 -0.87
C LEU A 36 20.60 11.93 -1.15
N SER A 37 20.63 11.02 -0.17
CA SER A 37 21.26 9.69 -0.37
C SER A 37 20.53 8.85 -1.42
N ASP A 38 19.22 8.70 -1.29
CA ASP A 38 18.47 7.71 -2.09
C ASP A 38 17.50 8.38 -3.09
N ARG A 39 17.30 9.71 -2.97
CA ARG A 39 16.35 10.48 -3.81
C ARG A 39 16.63 10.44 -5.31
N PRO A 40 17.89 10.57 -5.78
CA PRO A 40 18.17 10.51 -7.22
C PRO A 40 17.77 9.17 -7.83
N GLU A 41 17.93 8.08 -7.06
CA GLU A 41 17.61 6.71 -7.48
C GLU A 41 16.09 6.50 -7.48
N VAL A 42 15.39 6.96 -6.45
CA VAL A 42 13.91 6.98 -6.42
C VAL A 42 13.33 7.78 -7.59
N TRP A 43 13.91 8.95 -7.89
CA TRP A 43 13.49 9.76 -9.04
C TRP A 43 13.76 9.08 -10.37
N ALA A 44 14.92 8.42 -10.52
CA ALA A 44 15.27 7.68 -11.73
C ALA A 44 14.32 6.48 -11.94
N ALA A 45 14.05 5.69 -10.91
CA ALA A 45 13.09 4.59 -10.93
C ALA A 45 11.68 5.10 -11.30
N SER A 46 11.24 6.16 -10.65
CA SER A 46 9.94 6.80 -10.92
C SER A 46 9.84 7.39 -12.33
N ALA A 47 10.92 7.96 -12.85
CA ALA A 47 11.00 8.40 -14.25
C ALA A 47 10.91 7.21 -15.20
N GLY A 48 11.49 6.07 -14.82
CA GLY A 48 11.29 4.79 -15.49
C GLY A 48 9.81 4.45 -15.64
N LEU A 49 8.98 4.56 -14.59
CA LEU A 49 7.53 4.32 -14.66
C LEU A 49 6.80 5.23 -15.66
N ILE A 50 7.24 6.48 -15.80
CA ILE A 50 6.66 7.44 -16.75
C ILE A 50 6.87 6.97 -18.20
N VAL A 51 8.03 6.36 -18.47
CA VAL A 51 8.47 5.92 -19.79
C VAL A 51 7.98 4.50 -20.11
N SER A 52 8.22 3.54 -19.22
CA SER A 52 7.98 2.11 -19.47
C SER A 52 6.52 1.70 -19.29
N ARG A 53 5.77 2.39 -18.42
CA ARG A 53 4.34 2.17 -18.14
C ARG A 53 3.93 0.68 -18.01
N PRO A 54 4.63 -0.11 -17.16
CA PRO A 54 4.31 -1.52 -16.98
C PRO A 54 2.83 -1.76 -16.64
N SER A 55 2.33 -2.93 -17.01
CA SER A 55 0.96 -3.32 -16.69
C SER A 55 0.83 -3.78 -15.24
N LEU A 56 -0.19 -3.25 -14.58
CA LEU A 56 -0.66 -3.78 -13.31
C LEU A 56 -1.31 -5.16 -13.54
N PRO A 57 -0.94 -6.20 -12.77
CA PRO A 57 -1.50 -7.55 -12.91
C PRO A 57 -3.04 -7.58 -12.85
N SER A 58 -3.63 -6.72 -12.00
CA SER A 58 -5.07 -6.70 -11.71
C SER A 58 -5.94 -5.92 -12.70
N GLN A 59 -5.38 -5.02 -13.52
CA GLN A 59 -6.16 -4.16 -14.43
C GLN A 59 -6.15 -4.61 -15.89
N GLY A 60 -5.48 -5.72 -16.20
CA GLY A 60 -5.30 -6.20 -17.58
C GLY A 60 -4.54 -5.20 -18.48
N GLU A 61 -4.53 -5.48 -19.78
CA GLU A 61 -3.96 -4.60 -20.80
C GLU A 61 -4.87 -3.39 -21.07
N THR A 62 -5.04 -2.47 -20.12
CA THR A 62 -5.51 -1.14 -20.50
C THR A 62 -4.50 -0.57 -21.50
N MET A 63 -4.96 -0.11 -22.67
CA MET A 63 -4.13 0.29 -23.80
C MET A 63 -2.89 1.08 -23.35
N PRO A 64 -1.66 0.54 -23.52
CA PRO A 64 -0.44 1.15 -23.00
C PRO A 64 -0.25 2.63 -23.40
N GLY A 65 -0.73 2.99 -24.60
CA GLY A 65 -0.71 4.38 -25.10
C GLY A 65 -1.59 5.35 -24.31
N LEU A 66 -2.70 4.91 -23.72
CA LEU A 66 -3.57 5.75 -22.90
C LEU A 66 -2.95 6.02 -21.52
N ARG A 67 -2.24 5.05 -20.93
CA ARG A 67 -1.52 5.24 -19.65
C ARG A 67 -0.44 6.31 -19.73
N PHE A 68 0.22 6.47 -20.89
CA PHE A 68 1.15 7.57 -21.08
C PHE A 68 0.47 8.94 -20.94
N MET A 69 -0.75 9.08 -21.44
CA MET A 69 -1.50 10.35 -21.42
C MET A 69 -2.18 10.61 -20.07
N PHE A 70 -2.80 9.58 -19.49
CA PHE A 70 -3.69 9.69 -18.32
C PHE A 70 -3.10 9.15 -17.01
N GLY A 71 -1.95 8.47 -17.07
CA GLY A 71 -1.28 7.90 -15.91
C GLY A 71 -1.94 6.61 -15.43
N TYR A 72 -1.64 6.25 -14.18
CA TYR A 72 -2.18 5.07 -13.51
C TYR A 72 -3.45 5.36 -12.69
N GLY A 73 -3.71 6.62 -12.36
CA GLY A 73 -4.75 7.07 -11.45
C GLY A 73 -4.17 7.84 -10.26
N PRO A 74 -5.00 8.60 -9.53
CA PRO A 74 -4.59 9.23 -8.28
C PRO A 74 -4.23 8.17 -7.22
N GLU A 75 -3.24 8.47 -6.38
CA GLU A 75 -2.84 7.63 -5.23
C GLU A 75 -2.30 6.24 -5.61
N THR A 76 -2.02 5.98 -6.88
CA THR A 76 -1.54 4.65 -7.32
C THR A 76 -0.03 4.46 -7.16
N PHE A 77 0.72 5.49 -6.76
CA PHE A 77 2.18 5.50 -6.82
C PHE A 77 2.81 4.35 -6.01
N ALA A 78 2.39 4.19 -4.75
CA ALA A 78 2.91 3.16 -3.85
C ALA A 78 2.81 1.74 -4.44
N TYR A 79 1.82 1.48 -5.30
CA TYR A 79 1.59 0.17 -5.90
C TYR A 79 2.32 -0.07 -7.22
N VAL A 80 2.58 1.00 -8.00
CA VAL A 80 3.28 0.86 -9.28
C VAL A 80 4.79 0.98 -9.13
N PHE A 81 5.26 1.60 -8.05
CA PHE A 81 6.67 1.77 -7.78
C PHE A 81 7.44 0.44 -7.64
N PRO A 82 6.91 -0.58 -6.94
CA PRO A 82 7.59 -1.88 -6.78
C PRO A 82 7.81 -2.64 -8.11
N LEU A 83 7.06 -2.31 -9.17
CA LEU A 83 7.23 -2.90 -10.50
C LEU A 83 8.57 -2.56 -11.16
N ILE A 84 9.24 -1.49 -10.71
CA ILE A 84 10.53 -1.06 -11.25
C ILE A 84 11.58 -0.83 -10.17
N ALA A 85 11.16 -0.71 -8.91
CA ALA A 85 12.08 -0.61 -7.79
C ALA A 85 12.91 -1.89 -7.66
N THR A 86 14.10 -1.74 -7.09
CA THR A 86 14.98 -2.83 -6.69
C THR A 86 14.91 -2.97 -5.17
N GLU A 87 15.26 -4.14 -4.64
CA GLU A 87 15.26 -4.39 -3.19
C GLU A 87 16.09 -3.37 -2.41
N ASP A 88 17.27 -3.01 -2.93
CA ASP A 88 18.15 -2.01 -2.32
C ASP A 88 17.49 -0.62 -2.17
N LEU A 89 16.53 -0.30 -3.03
CA LEU A 89 15.82 0.98 -3.03
C LEU A 89 14.63 0.96 -2.06
N GLY A 90 14.09 -0.23 -1.78
CA GLY A 90 12.94 -0.47 -0.93
C GLY A 90 11.63 0.12 -1.43
N LEU A 91 10.62 0.12 -0.56
CA LEU A 91 9.30 0.67 -0.83
C LEU A 91 9.21 2.16 -0.50
N HIS A 92 8.47 2.91 -1.33
CA HIS A 92 8.23 4.34 -1.16
C HIS A 92 6.77 4.70 -1.47
N ASP A 93 6.12 5.44 -0.57
CA ASP A 93 4.75 5.94 -0.76
C ASP A 93 4.66 7.07 -1.80
N GLY A 94 5.80 7.64 -2.16
CA GLY A 94 5.88 8.73 -3.12
C GLY A 94 7.33 8.96 -3.56
N PRO A 95 7.54 9.54 -4.75
CA PRO A 95 8.88 9.84 -5.25
C PRO A 95 9.52 11.02 -4.51
N GLN A 96 8.84 11.59 -3.51
CA GLN A 96 9.21 12.84 -2.86
C GLN A 96 9.49 13.91 -3.93
N ASN A 97 8.64 14.00 -4.94
CA ASN A 97 8.68 15.00 -5.99
C ASN A 97 7.28 15.09 -6.60
N ALA A 98 6.57 16.18 -6.30
CA ALA A 98 5.17 16.30 -6.67
C ALA A 98 4.96 16.24 -8.20
N PHE A 99 5.94 16.69 -8.99
CA PHE A 99 5.82 16.67 -10.44
C PHE A 99 5.99 15.25 -11.01
N ILE A 100 6.99 14.52 -10.52
CA ILE A 100 7.17 13.10 -10.91
C ILE A 100 5.94 12.30 -10.48
N GLN A 101 5.45 12.51 -9.26
CA GLN A 101 4.25 11.86 -8.77
C GLN A 101 3.04 12.13 -9.67
N ARG A 102 2.76 13.40 -9.99
CA ARG A 102 1.64 13.77 -10.88
C ARG A 102 1.79 13.22 -12.30
N MET A 103 3.03 13.11 -12.80
CA MET A 103 3.28 12.48 -14.10
C MET A 103 3.04 10.97 -14.07
N VAL A 104 3.39 10.29 -12.97
CA VAL A 104 3.09 8.86 -12.79
C VAL A 104 1.58 8.65 -12.67
N GLU A 105 0.93 9.35 -11.73
CA GLU A 105 -0.49 9.22 -11.40
C GLU A 105 -1.42 9.68 -12.53
N LEU A 106 -1.19 10.87 -13.09
CA LEU A 106 -2.12 11.54 -14.02
C LEU A 106 -1.59 11.64 -15.46
N GLY A 107 -0.42 11.05 -15.72
CA GLY A 107 0.18 11.00 -17.04
C GLY A 107 0.71 12.35 -17.53
N LEU A 108 1.05 12.39 -18.82
CA LEU A 108 1.55 13.61 -19.46
C LEU A 108 0.54 14.76 -19.35
N LEU A 109 -0.77 14.49 -19.50
CA LEU A 109 -1.78 15.55 -19.44
C LEU A 109 -1.90 16.15 -18.06
N GLY A 110 -1.93 15.33 -17.00
CA GLY A 110 -1.99 15.84 -15.63
C GLY A 110 -0.73 16.58 -15.20
N GLY A 111 0.45 16.09 -15.59
CA GLY A 111 1.71 16.79 -15.35
C GLY A 111 1.80 18.12 -16.08
N LEU A 112 1.46 18.16 -17.37
CA LEU A 112 1.43 19.40 -18.16
C LEU A 112 0.37 20.38 -17.64
N ALA A 113 -0.81 19.91 -17.24
CA ALA A 113 -1.85 20.76 -16.65
C ALA A 113 -1.36 21.39 -15.34
N THR A 114 -0.66 20.63 -14.51
CA THR A 114 -0.06 21.14 -13.26
C THR A 114 0.99 22.21 -13.57
N LEU A 115 1.93 21.93 -14.48
CA LEU A 115 2.93 22.91 -14.91
C LEU A 115 2.30 24.17 -15.52
N ALA A 116 1.26 24.00 -16.34
CA ALA A 116 0.55 25.12 -16.96
C ALA A 116 -0.14 25.99 -15.90
N LEU A 117 -0.69 25.40 -14.84
CA LEU A 117 -1.30 26.15 -13.73
C LEU A 117 -0.27 27.03 -13.01
N TYR A 118 0.89 26.47 -12.66
CA TYR A 118 1.99 27.24 -12.05
C TYR A 118 2.51 28.32 -13.01
N ALA A 119 2.75 27.97 -14.27
CA ALA A 119 3.24 28.90 -15.28
C ALA A 119 2.25 30.05 -15.51
N ALA A 120 0.94 29.78 -15.59
CA ALA A 120 -0.08 30.80 -15.73
C ALA A 120 -0.10 31.76 -14.54
N ALA A 121 -0.02 31.24 -13.30
CA ALA A 121 0.02 32.04 -12.09
C ALA A 121 1.25 32.98 -12.08
N ILE A 122 2.43 32.44 -12.41
CA ILE A 122 3.68 33.21 -12.48
C ILE A 122 3.61 34.26 -13.59
N VAL A 123 3.16 33.88 -14.79
CA VAL A 123 3.05 34.79 -15.93
C VAL A 123 2.07 35.93 -15.63
N VAL A 124 0.91 35.64 -15.04
CA VAL A 124 -0.05 36.67 -14.64
C VAL A 124 0.56 37.59 -13.58
N ALA A 125 1.23 37.04 -12.57
CA ALA A 125 1.85 37.83 -11.52
C ALA A 125 2.97 38.74 -12.07
N VAL A 126 3.87 38.21 -12.90
CA VAL A 126 4.92 38.97 -13.57
C VAL A 126 4.32 40.01 -14.52
N TRP A 127 3.34 39.64 -15.33
CA TRP A 127 2.66 40.57 -16.24
C TRP A 127 2.01 41.74 -15.49
N LEU A 128 1.37 41.47 -14.35
CA LEU A 128 0.79 42.49 -13.48
C LEU A 128 1.85 43.47 -12.97
N VAL A 129 3.00 42.95 -12.50
CA VAL A 129 4.14 43.76 -12.05
C VAL A 129 4.72 44.60 -13.21
N LEU A 130 4.85 44.02 -14.41
CA LEU A 130 5.47 44.68 -15.56
C LEU A 130 4.56 45.67 -16.28
N ARG A 131 3.23 45.48 -16.30
CA ARG A 131 2.31 46.36 -17.04
C ARG A 131 1.95 47.62 -16.28
N HIS A 132 1.97 47.57 -14.95
CA HIS A 132 1.56 48.69 -14.09
C HIS A 132 2.74 49.38 -13.40
N ARG A 133 3.93 49.38 -14.04
CA ARG A 133 5.16 50.01 -13.54
C ARG A 133 4.98 51.48 -13.11
N ASN A 134 4.02 52.17 -13.73
CA ASN A 134 3.79 53.60 -13.56
C ASN A 134 2.49 53.93 -12.80
N GLY A 135 1.67 52.94 -12.44
CA GLY A 135 0.33 53.14 -11.83
C GLY A 135 0.14 52.52 -10.44
N ILE A 136 1.14 51.81 -9.91
CA ILE A 136 1.09 51.15 -8.60
C ILE A 136 2.12 51.79 -7.66
N THR A 137 1.71 52.19 -6.45
CA THR A 137 2.60 52.70 -5.40
C THR A 137 3.69 51.68 -5.03
N SER A 138 4.85 52.16 -4.57
CA SER A 138 6.04 51.32 -4.31
C SER A 138 5.72 50.08 -3.44
N ASP A 139 4.89 50.26 -2.42
CA ASP A 139 4.59 49.23 -1.41
C ASP A 139 3.80 48.04 -1.98
N HIS A 140 2.87 48.28 -2.90
CA HIS A 140 2.03 47.24 -3.50
C HIS A 140 2.79 46.39 -4.52
N ARG A 141 3.78 46.98 -5.21
CA ARG A 141 4.71 46.21 -6.05
C ARG A 141 5.54 45.25 -5.21
N MET A 142 5.92 45.65 -3.99
CA MET A 142 6.65 44.76 -3.07
C MET A 142 5.79 43.57 -2.64
N VAL A 143 4.50 43.77 -2.33
CA VAL A 143 3.58 42.66 -1.97
C VAL A 143 3.40 41.68 -3.14
N LEU A 144 3.20 42.17 -4.36
CA LEU A 144 3.08 41.29 -5.54
C LEU A 144 4.38 40.53 -5.82
N VAL A 145 5.54 41.19 -5.71
CA VAL A 145 6.85 40.54 -5.85
C VAL A 145 7.05 39.48 -4.77
N LEU A 146 6.67 39.77 -3.52
CA LEU A 146 6.78 38.83 -2.40
C LEU A 146 5.87 37.60 -2.59
N LEU A 147 4.62 37.79 -2.98
CA LEU A 147 3.68 36.70 -3.28
C LEU A 147 4.17 35.85 -4.46
N THR A 148 4.71 36.48 -5.50
CA THR A 148 5.28 35.77 -6.66
C THR A 148 6.52 34.96 -6.26
N ALA A 149 7.41 35.54 -5.46
CA ALA A 149 8.59 34.86 -4.93
C ALA A 149 8.20 33.69 -4.01
N ALA A 150 7.17 33.87 -3.17
CA ALA A 150 6.65 32.81 -2.32
C ALA A 150 6.06 31.64 -3.14
N LEU A 151 5.30 31.95 -4.20
CA LEU A 151 4.77 30.93 -5.11
C LEU A 151 5.89 30.17 -5.84
N PHE A 152 6.93 30.87 -6.31
CA PHE A 152 8.10 30.26 -6.94
C PHE A 152 8.89 29.39 -5.96
N GLY A 153 9.12 29.88 -4.73
CA GLY A 153 9.77 29.13 -3.67
C GLY A 153 9.01 27.85 -3.32
N ARG A 154 7.67 27.91 -3.28
CA ARG A 154 6.81 26.73 -3.06
C ARG A 154 6.88 25.73 -4.22
N MET A 155 6.86 26.21 -5.46
CA MET A 155 7.04 25.34 -6.62
C MET A 155 8.40 24.62 -6.57
N ALA A 156 9.47 25.32 -6.22
CA ALA A 156 10.81 24.73 -6.08
C ALA A 156 10.86 23.70 -4.93
N GLN A 157 10.21 23.97 -3.79
CA GLN A 157 10.11 23.01 -2.68
C GLN A 157 9.38 21.73 -3.07
N GLN A 158 8.31 21.83 -3.86
CA GLN A 158 7.56 20.68 -4.37
C GLN A 158 8.31 19.88 -5.43
N MET A 159 9.17 20.54 -6.22
CA MET A 159 10.10 19.85 -7.15
C MET A 159 11.22 19.10 -6.41
N LEU A 160 11.64 19.60 -5.25
CA LEU A 160 12.74 19.02 -4.48
C LEU A 160 12.29 18.06 -3.38
N GLY A 161 10.99 17.82 -3.19
CA GLY A 161 10.51 16.85 -2.22
C GLY A 161 10.57 17.27 -0.76
N VAL A 162 10.46 18.57 -0.50
CA VAL A 162 10.51 19.13 0.87
C VAL A 162 9.10 19.40 1.42
N GLY A 163 8.07 18.81 0.80
CA GLY A 163 6.68 19.16 0.99
C GLY A 163 5.97 18.34 2.06
N GLY A 164 5.48 18.99 3.11
CA GLY A 164 4.57 18.42 4.11
C GLY A 164 3.09 18.62 3.77
N VAL A 165 2.22 17.90 4.49
CA VAL A 165 0.81 17.58 4.20
C VAL A 165 -0.16 18.76 3.91
N SER A 166 0.25 20.03 4.01
CA SER A 166 -0.61 21.21 3.68
C SER A 166 -0.18 22.01 2.43
N ASP A 167 0.68 21.45 1.59
CA ASP A 167 1.25 22.12 0.42
C ASP A 167 0.21 22.57 -0.62
N THR A 168 -0.85 21.78 -0.83
CA THR A 168 -1.93 22.13 -1.77
C THR A 168 -2.75 23.31 -1.25
N MET A 169 -3.02 23.37 0.06
CA MET A 169 -3.79 24.46 0.68
C MET A 169 -3.04 25.79 0.57
N LEU A 170 -1.75 25.79 0.92
CA LEU A 170 -0.92 26.98 0.85
C LEU A 170 -0.74 27.48 -0.59
N PHE A 171 -0.63 26.56 -1.56
CA PHE A 171 -0.65 26.91 -2.98
C PHE A 171 -1.94 27.63 -3.38
N TRP A 172 -3.12 27.06 -3.08
CA TRP A 172 -4.40 27.68 -3.43
C TRP A 172 -4.63 29.02 -2.71
N VAL A 173 -4.17 29.16 -1.47
CA VAL A 173 -4.20 30.42 -0.73
C VAL A 173 -3.32 31.47 -1.42
N LEU A 174 -2.07 31.15 -1.75
CA LEU A 174 -1.18 32.07 -2.46
C LEU A 174 -1.74 32.45 -3.84
N LEU A 175 -2.30 31.48 -4.56
CA LEU A 175 -2.93 31.72 -5.86
C LEU A 175 -4.14 32.64 -5.74
N ALA A 176 -4.98 32.49 -4.71
CA ALA A 176 -6.15 33.33 -4.48
C ALA A 176 -5.78 34.74 -4.00
N LEU A 177 -4.67 34.90 -3.27
CA LEU A 177 -4.18 36.20 -2.80
C LEU A 177 -3.70 37.10 -3.94
N ILE A 178 -3.21 36.55 -5.05
CA ILE A 178 -2.77 37.33 -6.23
C ILE A 178 -3.93 38.15 -6.86
N PRO A 179 -5.07 37.56 -7.27
CA PRO A 179 -6.20 38.31 -7.78
C PRO A 179 -6.98 39.05 -6.67
N ALA A 180 -6.97 38.58 -5.42
CA ALA A 180 -7.61 39.30 -4.31
C ALA A 180 -6.88 40.61 -3.98
N ALA A 181 -5.55 40.61 -3.93
CA ALA A 181 -4.73 41.81 -3.80
C ALA A 181 -4.97 42.79 -4.97
N PHE A 182 -5.26 42.26 -6.16
CA PHE A 182 -5.58 43.08 -7.32
C PHE A 182 -7.01 43.66 -7.29
N ARG A 183 -8.02 42.87 -6.91
CA ARG A 183 -9.44 43.26 -6.92
C ARG A 183 -9.83 44.15 -5.72
N ALA A 184 -9.15 44.02 -4.60
CA ALA A 184 -9.32 44.89 -3.45
C ALA A 184 -8.92 46.36 -3.73
N TRP A 185 -8.38 46.65 -4.93
CA TRP A 185 -7.91 47.98 -5.26
C TRP A 185 -8.75 48.68 -6.33
N PRO A 186 -9.45 49.78 -6.00
CA PRO A 186 -10.09 50.60 -7.00
C PRO A 186 -8.98 51.26 -7.82
N ILE A 187 -8.96 51.00 -9.12
CA ILE A 187 -8.34 51.92 -10.07
C ILE A 187 -8.98 53.26 -9.75
N SER A 188 -8.23 54.20 -9.18
CA SER A 188 -8.70 55.56 -8.97
C SER A 188 -9.08 56.09 -10.35
N SER A 189 -10.36 56.06 -10.67
CA SER A 189 -10.89 56.78 -11.81
C SER A 189 -10.84 58.25 -11.44
N ASP A 190 -9.68 58.87 -11.68
CA ASP A 190 -9.62 60.29 -12.00
C ASP A 190 -10.41 60.47 -13.31
N LEU A 191 -11.73 60.58 -13.16
CA LEU A 191 -12.66 61.05 -14.17
C LEU A 191 -13.63 62.01 -13.48
N SER A 192 -13.10 63.02 -12.80
CA SER A 192 -13.79 64.30 -12.71
C SER A 192 -13.53 65.05 -14.01
N ASP A 193 -14.62 65.45 -14.67
CA ASP A 193 -14.70 66.29 -15.88
C ASP A 193 -14.72 65.59 -17.25
N THR A 194 -15.84 64.94 -17.58
CA THR A 194 -16.48 65.13 -18.90
C THR A 194 -18.02 65.07 -18.76
N GLN A 195 -18.68 65.96 -19.49
CA GLN A 195 -20.12 66.29 -19.43
C GLN A 195 -21.09 65.10 -19.62
N PRO A 196 -22.35 65.20 -19.13
CA PRO A 196 -23.35 64.14 -19.31
C PRO A 196 -23.71 63.98 -20.79
N PHE A 197 -23.26 62.89 -21.41
CA PHE A 197 -23.72 62.47 -22.73
C PHE A 197 -25.18 62.00 -22.65
N GLY A 198 -26.01 62.50 -23.57
CA GLY A 198 -27.44 62.24 -23.65
C GLY A 198 -27.78 60.76 -23.77
N LEU A 199 -28.82 60.36 -23.04
CA LEU A 199 -29.48 59.06 -23.15
C LEU A 199 -30.14 58.95 -24.54
N GLY A 200 -29.43 58.32 -25.48
CA GLY A 200 -30.05 57.77 -26.69
C GLY A 200 -30.91 56.57 -26.32
N ASP A 201 -32.09 56.48 -26.91
CA ASP A 201 -33.03 55.36 -26.77
C ASP A 201 -32.33 54.02 -27.04
N TYR A 202 -32.08 53.24 -25.98
CA TYR A 202 -31.73 51.84 -26.13
C TYR A 202 -33.01 51.08 -26.50
N PRO A 203 -33.03 50.29 -27.60
CA PRO A 203 -34.18 49.47 -27.91
C PRO A 203 -34.38 48.44 -26.79
N VAL A 204 -35.49 48.56 -26.08
CA VAL A 204 -35.94 47.58 -25.08
C VAL A 204 -36.06 46.24 -25.78
N SER A 205 -35.12 45.32 -25.51
CA SER A 205 -35.15 43.98 -26.10
C SER A 205 -36.46 43.30 -25.73
N ARG A 206 -37.27 42.94 -26.73
CA ARG A 206 -38.49 42.13 -26.57
C ARG A 206 -38.19 40.93 -25.67
N GLY A 207 -39.04 40.73 -24.66
CA GLY A 207 -38.87 39.71 -23.63
C GLY A 207 -38.44 38.36 -24.21
N ARG A 208 -37.36 37.81 -23.65
CA ARG A 208 -36.93 36.43 -23.94
C ARG A 208 -38.13 35.50 -23.76
N PRO A 209 -38.36 34.51 -24.66
CA PRO A 209 -39.56 33.69 -24.61
C PRO A 209 -39.69 33.03 -23.24
N MET A 210 -40.86 33.20 -22.61
CA MET A 210 -41.20 32.70 -21.27
C MET A 210 -40.91 31.19 -21.13
N VAL A 211 -40.98 30.43 -22.23
CA VAL A 211 -40.60 29.03 -22.34
C VAL A 211 -39.11 28.79 -22.04
N LEU A 212 -38.21 29.66 -22.52
CA LEU A 212 -36.77 29.55 -22.29
C LEU A 212 -36.39 29.93 -20.84
N GLN A 213 -37.14 30.85 -20.22
CA GLN A 213 -36.99 31.16 -18.79
C GLN A 213 -37.51 30.01 -17.91
N GLY A 214 -38.67 29.43 -18.26
CA GLY A 214 -39.21 28.24 -17.60
C GLY A 214 -38.26 27.03 -17.69
N ALA A 215 -37.68 26.79 -18.87
CA ALA A 215 -36.69 25.73 -19.08
C ALA A 215 -35.43 25.94 -18.24
N ARG A 216 -34.95 27.18 -18.08
CA ARG A 216 -33.81 27.50 -17.21
C ARG A 216 -34.12 27.26 -15.74
N VAL A 217 -35.28 27.71 -15.25
CA VAL A 217 -35.68 27.49 -13.86
C VAL A 217 -35.84 25.99 -13.58
N ALA A 218 -36.47 25.25 -14.49
CA ALA A 218 -36.60 23.79 -14.39
C ALA A 218 -35.23 23.08 -14.37
N LEU A 219 -34.30 23.48 -15.25
CA LEU A 219 -32.93 22.95 -15.26
C LEU A 219 -32.18 23.29 -13.96
N THR A 220 -32.37 24.49 -13.41
CA THR A 220 -31.72 24.91 -12.17
C THR A 220 -32.25 24.11 -10.98
N LEU A 221 -33.58 23.91 -10.89
CA LEU A 221 -34.19 23.08 -9.86
C LEU A 221 -33.79 21.61 -9.99
N LEU A 222 -33.71 21.09 -11.21
CA LEU A 222 -33.19 19.74 -11.48
C LEU A 222 -31.73 19.62 -11.04
N LEU A 223 -30.87 20.59 -11.36
CA LEU A 223 -29.48 20.63 -10.91
C LEU A 223 -29.38 20.70 -9.38
N VAL A 224 -30.20 21.52 -8.71
CA VAL A 224 -30.24 21.60 -7.25
C VAL A 224 -30.72 20.28 -6.64
N ALA A 225 -31.72 19.62 -7.23
CA ALA A 225 -32.19 18.32 -6.75
C ALA A 225 -31.16 17.21 -6.97
N VAL A 226 -30.49 17.18 -8.12
CA VAL A 226 -29.40 16.25 -8.42
C VAL A 226 -28.21 16.49 -7.50
N MET A 227 -27.83 17.74 -7.28
CA MET A 227 -26.76 18.11 -6.34
C MET A 227 -27.14 17.77 -4.90
N GLY A 228 -28.39 18.05 -4.49
CA GLY A 228 -28.89 17.68 -3.17
C GLY A 228 -28.86 16.17 -2.95
N TRP A 229 -29.33 15.40 -3.92
CA TRP A 229 -29.26 13.94 -3.91
C TRP A 229 -27.81 13.45 -3.84
N LEU A 230 -26.90 13.99 -4.67
CA LEU A 230 -25.47 13.66 -4.63
C LEU A 230 -24.83 13.98 -3.27
N ILE A 231 -25.20 15.11 -2.65
CA ILE A 231 -24.69 15.51 -1.33
C ILE A 231 -25.20 14.54 -0.24
N THR A 232 -26.47 14.12 -0.28
CA THR A 232 -27.01 13.17 0.71
C THR A 232 -26.51 11.75 0.50
N ASP A 233 -26.60 11.25 -0.74
CA ASP A 233 -26.31 9.86 -1.12
C ASP A 233 -24.81 9.55 -1.06
N LYS A 234 -23.96 10.47 -1.55
CA LYS A 234 -22.51 10.29 -1.58
C LYS A 234 -21.75 11.05 -0.49
N GLY A 235 -22.31 12.12 0.06
CA GLY A 235 -21.63 12.95 1.06
C GLY A 235 -22.03 12.59 2.49
N ILE A 236 -23.30 12.72 2.84
CA ILE A 236 -23.78 12.56 4.22
C ILE A 236 -23.73 11.10 4.67
N ASN A 237 -24.14 10.16 3.83
CA ASN A 237 -24.07 8.73 4.16
C ASN A 237 -22.62 8.26 4.33
N LEU A 238 -21.69 8.78 3.50
CA LEU A 238 -20.26 8.48 3.63
C LEU A 238 -19.69 9.00 4.95
N VAL A 239 -19.97 10.27 5.28
CA VAL A 239 -19.55 10.86 6.56
C VAL A 239 -20.14 10.08 7.74
N ARG A 240 -21.41 9.67 7.65
CA ARG A 240 -22.03 8.83 8.69
C ARG A 240 -21.34 7.47 8.79
N ALA A 241 -21.10 6.78 7.67
CA ALA A 241 -20.41 5.50 7.63
C ALA A 241 -19.00 5.61 8.25
N ASP A 242 -18.24 6.65 7.91
CA ASP A 242 -16.93 6.93 8.51
C ASP A 242 -17.02 7.12 10.03
N THR A 243 -18.00 7.89 10.51
CA THR A 243 -18.15 8.10 11.96
C THR A 243 -18.52 6.83 12.71
N VAL A 244 -19.29 5.92 12.10
CA VAL A 244 -19.66 4.63 12.69
C VAL A 244 -18.45 3.68 12.67
N ALA A 245 -17.74 3.60 11.54
CA ALA A 245 -16.53 2.79 11.41
C ALA A 245 -15.42 3.24 12.37
N ALA A 246 -15.24 4.55 12.55
CA ALA A 246 -14.29 5.10 13.51
C ALA A 246 -14.67 4.77 14.97
N ARG A 247 -15.96 4.66 15.30
CA ARG A 247 -16.38 4.19 16.62
C ARG A 247 -16.07 2.72 16.81
N ALA A 248 -16.30 1.90 15.79
CA ALA A 248 -16.01 0.47 15.83
C ALA A 248 -14.52 0.20 16.14
N GLN A 249 -13.60 0.98 15.56
CA GLN A 249 -12.15 0.83 15.80
C GLN A 249 -11.69 1.12 17.23
N VAL A 250 -12.44 1.91 17.99
CA VAL A 250 -12.08 2.27 19.38
C VAL A 250 -12.70 1.27 20.37
N VAL A 251 -13.56 0.36 19.89
CA VAL A 251 -14.07 -0.74 20.71
C VAL A 251 -12.94 -1.76 20.88
N ASP A 252 -12.57 -2.06 22.12
CA ASP A 252 -11.50 -3.00 22.41
C ASP A 252 -11.78 -4.37 21.76
N ALA A 253 -10.73 -5.04 21.30
CA ALA A 253 -10.77 -6.41 20.80
C ALA A 253 -10.86 -7.42 21.96
N THR A 254 -11.90 -7.30 22.78
CA THR A 254 -12.22 -8.28 23.83
C THR A 254 -13.46 -9.06 23.46
N ASP A 255 -13.54 -10.31 23.96
CA ASP A 255 -14.66 -11.22 23.68
C ASP A 255 -16.04 -10.62 24.02
N GLN A 256 -16.14 -9.76 25.04
CA GLN A 256 -17.39 -9.13 25.45
C GLN A 256 -17.82 -7.94 24.58
N SER A 257 -16.88 -7.30 23.88
CA SER A 257 -17.12 -6.09 23.06
C SER A 257 -17.10 -6.39 21.56
N ARG A 258 -16.81 -7.64 21.17
CA ARG A 258 -16.76 -8.13 19.80
C ARG A 258 -18.04 -7.87 19.01
N ASP A 259 -19.19 -8.28 19.56
CA ASP A 259 -20.49 -8.14 18.89
C ASP A 259 -20.85 -6.67 18.62
N GLU A 260 -20.46 -5.77 19.52
CA GLU A 260 -20.67 -4.33 19.36
C GLU A 260 -19.84 -3.78 18.20
N ALA A 261 -18.55 -4.12 18.15
CA ALA A 261 -17.66 -3.69 17.07
C ALA A 261 -18.15 -4.21 15.71
N LEU A 262 -18.50 -5.50 15.61
CA LEU A 262 -18.98 -6.10 14.37
C LEU A 262 -20.33 -5.50 13.93
N ALA A 263 -21.24 -5.21 14.87
CA ALA A 263 -22.49 -4.52 14.54
C ALA A 263 -22.25 -3.12 13.96
N LEU A 264 -21.30 -2.37 14.51
CA LEU A 264 -20.93 -1.05 14.01
C LEU A 264 -20.27 -1.14 12.62
N PHE A 265 -19.35 -2.08 12.39
CA PHE A 265 -18.79 -2.29 11.06
C PHE A 265 -19.86 -2.69 10.03
N ASN A 266 -20.81 -3.55 10.42
CA ASN A 266 -21.92 -3.94 9.57
C ASN A 266 -22.85 -2.76 9.25
N GLU A 267 -23.10 -1.85 10.20
CA GLU A 267 -23.82 -0.60 9.93
C GLU A 267 -23.05 0.28 8.94
N ALA A 268 -21.73 0.44 9.11
CA ALA A 268 -20.91 1.24 8.19
C ALA A 268 -20.94 0.65 6.76
N ILE A 269 -20.79 -0.67 6.63
CA ILE A 269 -20.89 -1.39 5.34
C ILE A 269 -22.30 -1.24 4.75
N ALA A 270 -23.36 -1.32 5.55
CA ALA A 270 -24.73 -1.14 5.06
C ALA A 270 -25.00 0.29 4.55
N LEU A 271 -24.39 1.31 5.18
CA LEU A 271 -24.51 2.71 4.77
C LEU A 271 -23.76 3.03 3.48
N ALA A 272 -22.64 2.35 3.23
CA ALA A 272 -21.77 2.60 2.08
C ALA A 272 -21.08 1.30 1.60
N PRO A 273 -21.83 0.34 1.04
CA PRO A 273 -21.32 -1.00 0.68
C PRO A 273 -20.30 -0.98 -0.45
N GLN A 274 -20.24 0.12 -1.20
CA GLN A 274 -19.28 0.36 -2.28
C GLN A 274 -17.91 0.82 -1.79
N VAL A 275 -17.73 1.08 -0.49
CA VAL A 275 -16.47 1.56 0.10
C VAL A 275 -15.76 0.37 0.74
N PRO A 276 -14.71 -0.19 0.11
CA PRO A 276 -14.10 -1.41 0.62
C PRO A 276 -13.23 -1.20 1.85
N ASN A 277 -12.89 0.05 2.16
CA ASN A 277 -12.17 0.37 3.39
C ASN A 277 -12.90 -0.16 4.64
N TYR A 278 -14.24 -0.17 4.67
CA TYR A 278 -14.98 -0.68 5.82
C TYR A 278 -14.85 -2.20 5.97
N TYR A 279 -14.74 -2.92 4.86
CA TYR A 279 -14.49 -4.37 4.86
C TYR A 279 -13.06 -4.64 5.34
N ARG A 280 -12.08 -3.84 4.89
CA ARG A 280 -10.70 -3.91 5.40
C ARG A 280 -10.65 -3.71 6.91
N MET A 281 -11.24 -2.62 7.42
CA MET A 281 -11.24 -2.31 8.85
C MET A 281 -11.91 -3.41 9.69
N ARG A 282 -12.99 -4.02 9.17
CA ARG A 282 -13.65 -5.15 9.82
C ARG A 282 -12.79 -6.41 9.81
N GLY A 283 -12.16 -6.70 8.68
CA GLY A 283 -11.20 -7.80 8.54
C GLY A 283 -10.01 -7.66 9.50
N ASP A 284 -9.40 -6.47 9.59
CA ASP A 284 -8.28 -6.19 10.50
C ASP A 284 -8.69 -6.39 11.97
N TYR A 285 -9.90 -5.95 12.33
CA TYR A 285 -10.45 -6.19 13.66
C TYR A 285 -10.64 -7.67 13.95
N LEU A 286 -11.17 -8.43 12.99
CA LEU A 286 -11.36 -9.87 13.12
C LEU A 286 -10.02 -10.61 13.27
N VAL A 287 -8.98 -10.24 12.50
CA VAL A 287 -7.63 -10.79 12.64
C VAL A 287 -7.07 -10.55 14.05
N ALA A 288 -7.18 -9.31 14.56
CA ALA A 288 -6.73 -8.99 15.92
C ALA A 288 -7.49 -9.78 17.01
N VAL A 289 -8.79 -10.03 16.79
CA VAL A 289 -9.60 -10.87 17.69
C VAL A 289 -9.16 -12.34 17.61
N THR A 290 -8.83 -12.87 16.43
CA THR A 290 -8.37 -14.25 16.28
C THR A 290 -6.99 -14.48 16.90
N GLU A 291 -6.07 -13.52 16.76
CA GLU A 291 -4.71 -13.61 17.35
C GLU A 291 -4.70 -13.60 18.88
N THR A 292 -5.68 -12.93 19.50
CA THR A 292 -5.80 -12.82 20.95
C THR A 292 -6.63 -13.95 21.58
N ALA A 293 -7.31 -14.76 20.77
CA ALA A 293 -8.12 -15.89 21.23
C ALA A 293 -7.24 -17.10 21.62
N PRO A 294 -7.56 -17.84 22.69
CA PRO A 294 -6.94 -19.13 22.96
C PRO A 294 -7.15 -20.08 21.76
N ARG A 295 -6.05 -20.66 21.25
CA ARG A 295 -6.01 -21.52 20.05
C ARG A 295 -7.16 -22.54 20.00
N GLY A 296 -7.85 -22.60 18.86
CA GLY A 296 -8.97 -23.52 18.59
C GLY A 296 -10.38 -22.90 18.63
N LEU A 297 -10.47 -21.58 18.79
CA LEU A 297 -11.72 -20.79 18.73
C LEU A 297 -11.91 -19.99 17.44
N GLU A 298 -11.02 -20.12 16.46
CA GLU A 298 -11.31 -19.72 15.09
C GLU A 298 -12.49 -20.58 14.61
N SER A 299 -13.69 -20.01 14.65
CA SER A 299 -14.77 -20.58 13.88
C SER A 299 -14.34 -20.47 12.41
N ASN A 300 -14.46 -21.55 11.63
CA ASN A 300 -14.27 -21.45 10.17
C ASN A 300 -15.12 -20.30 9.57
N ALA A 301 -16.23 -19.93 10.23
CA ALA A 301 -17.05 -18.77 9.86
C ALA A 301 -16.32 -17.42 9.97
N ASP A 302 -15.45 -17.25 10.97
CA ASP A 302 -14.67 -16.02 11.17
C ASP A 302 -13.60 -15.91 10.07
N LEU A 303 -12.91 -17.02 9.78
CA LEU A 303 -11.94 -17.11 8.68
C LEU A 303 -12.61 -16.86 7.31
N GLU A 304 -13.80 -17.42 7.08
CA GLU A 304 -14.60 -17.15 5.87
C GLU A 304 -15.00 -15.67 5.75
N GLU A 305 -15.36 -15.03 6.87
CA GLU A 305 -15.74 -13.63 6.91
C GLU A 305 -14.53 -12.73 6.62
N ILE A 306 -13.37 -12.99 7.23
CA ILE A 306 -12.11 -12.29 6.94
C ILE A 306 -11.74 -12.47 5.47
N TYR A 307 -11.75 -13.70 4.95
CA TYR A 307 -11.45 -13.98 3.54
C TYR A 307 -12.37 -13.18 2.60
N THR A 308 -13.67 -13.14 2.90
CA THR A 308 -14.65 -12.38 2.12
C THR A 308 -14.39 -10.87 2.18
N ASP A 309 -14.01 -10.36 3.35
CA ASP A 309 -13.68 -8.94 3.53
C ASP A 309 -12.43 -8.54 2.75
N ARG A 310 -11.40 -9.40 2.73
CA ARG A 310 -10.21 -9.18 1.91
C ARG A 310 -10.54 -9.22 0.42
N VAL A 311 -11.39 -10.15 -0.04
CA VAL A 311 -11.88 -10.16 -1.43
C VAL A 311 -12.59 -8.85 -1.78
N MET A 312 -13.39 -8.30 -0.86
CA MET A 312 -14.06 -7.02 -1.07
C MET A 312 -13.08 -5.85 -1.06
N ALA A 313 -12.12 -5.83 -0.13
CA ALA A 313 -11.05 -4.82 -0.05
C ALA A 313 -10.23 -4.74 -1.35
N LEU A 314 -9.90 -5.90 -1.93
CA LEU A 314 -9.20 -6.00 -3.22
C LEU A 314 -10.00 -5.42 -4.40
N ARG A 315 -11.29 -5.07 -4.25
CA ARG A 315 -12.03 -4.37 -5.31
C ARG A 315 -11.64 -2.91 -5.46
N THR A 316 -11.27 -2.22 -4.38
CA THR A 316 -10.73 -0.85 -4.48
C THR A 316 -9.24 -0.78 -4.47
N ASP A 317 -8.60 -1.74 -3.81
CA ASP A 317 -7.15 -1.85 -3.82
C ASP A 317 -6.74 -3.25 -4.29
N PRO A 318 -6.82 -3.53 -5.61
CA PRO A 318 -6.43 -4.83 -6.16
C PRO A 318 -4.93 -5.15 -6.01
N LEU A 319 -4.17 -4.27 -5.36
CA LEU A 319 -2.72 -4.32 -5.21
C LEU A 319 -2.31 -4.27 -3.72
N ALA A 320 -3.28 -4.40 -2.81
CA ALA A 320 -3.03 -4.53 -1.37
C ALA A 320 -2.33 -5.87 -1.09
N GLY A 321 -1.00 -5.83 -0.96
CA GLY A 321 -0.18 -7.01 -0.69
C GLY A 321 -0.61 -7.73 0.58
N GLU A 322 -0.80 -7.00 1.68
CA GLU A 322 -1.29 -7.56 2.95
C GLU A 322 -2.59 -8.36 2.78
N SER A 323 -3.56 -7.81 2.03
CA SER A 323 -4.83 -8.50 1.79
C SER A 323 -4.67 -9.78 0.96
N LEU A 324 -3.73 -9.81 0.01
CA LEU A 324 -3.43 -11.03 -0.75
C LEU A 324 -2.73 -12.07 0.13
N LEU A 325 -1.84 -11.64 1.02
CA LEU A 325 -1.11 -12.51 1.94
C LEU A 325 -2.06 -13.17 2.95
N ASP A 326 -2.90 -12.35 3.61
CA ASP A 326 -3.94 -12.81 4.52
C ASP A 326 -4.86 -13.83 3.85
N MET A 327 -5.32 -13.52 2.64
CA MET A 327 -6.19 -14.42 1.90
C MET A 327 -5.51 -15.76 1.60
N ALA A 328 -4.21 -15.76 1.30
CA ALA A 328 -3.46 -16.98 1.02
C ALA A 328 -3.33 -17.83 2.28
N ASN A 329 -2.94 -17.23 3.41
CA ASN A 329 -2.82 -17.90 4.70
C ASN A 329 -4.15 -18.50 5.14
N ILE A 330 -5.22 -17.69 5.13
CA ILE A 330 -6.58 -18.12 5.51
C ILE A 330 -7.10 -19.22 4.58
N ALA A 331 -6.80 -19.16 3.28
CA ALA A 331 -7.17 -20.22 2.35
C ALA A 331 -6.50 -21.56 2.69
N PHE A 332 -5.26 -21.56 3.18
CA PHE A 332 -4.60 -22.77 3.68
C PHE A 332 -5.22 -23.28 4.98
N ASP A 333 -5.55 -22.39 5.92
CA ASP A 333 -6.24 -22.77 7.15
C ASP A 333 -7.61 -23.40 6.89
N LEU A 334 -8.39 -22.80 5.98
CA LEU A 334 -9.65 -23.37 5.52
C LEU A 334 -9.44 -24.70 4.78
N THR A 335 -8.37 -24.85 3.99
CA THR A 335 -8.04 -26.13 3.34
C THR A 335 -7.79 -27.22 4.40
N ARG A 336 -7.03 -26.91 5.44
CA ARG A 336 -6.78 -27.79 6.59
C ARG A 336 -8.06 -28.14 7.36
N ALA A 337 -9.01 -27.21 7.41
CA ALA A 337 -10.35 -27.44 7.98
C ALA A 337 -11.27 -28.29 7.08
N GLY A 338 -10.81 -28.71 5.89
CA GLY A 338 -11.54 -29.61 4.98
C GLY A 338 -12.24 -28.93 3.81
N TYR A 339 -11.98 -27.64 3.55
CA TYR A 339 -12.55 -26.94 2.40
C TYR A 339 -11.73 -27.22 1.15
N GLU A 340 -12.33 -27.90 0.18
CA GLU A 340 -11.63 -28.31 -1.05
C GLU A 340 -11.41 -27.13 -2.04
N GLY A 341 -10.23 -27.10 -2.68
CA GLY A 341 -9.92 -26.20 -3.80
C GLY A 341 -9.53 -24.76 -3.42
N LEU A 342 -9.25 -24.50 -2.13
CA LEU A 342 -8.74 -23.21 -1.66
C LEU A 342 -7.22 -23.11 -1.76
N ASP A 343 -6.50 -24.23 -1.69
CA ASP A 343 -5.05 -24.33 -1.90
C ASP A 343 -4.60 -23.73 -3.25
N ALA A 344 -5.30 -24.06 -4.34
CA ALA A 344 -5.02 -23.48 -5.65
C ALA A 344 -5.27 -21.96 -5.71
N LYS A 345 -6.22 -21.45 -4.91
CA LYS A 345 -6.46 -19.99 -4.81
C LYS A 345 -5.36 -19.31 -4.00
N ALA A 346 -4.88 -19.95 -2.94
CA ALA A 346 -3.76 -19.46 -2.14
C ALA A 346 -2.49 -19.35 -2.99
N GLU A 347 -2.19 -20.38 -3.80
CA GLU A 347 -1.09 -20.32 -4.77
C GLU A 347 -1.22 -19.16 -5.75
N ASP A 348 -2.43 -18.90 -6.27
CA ASP A 348 -2.67 -17.78 -7.17
C ASP A 348 -2.44 -16.43 -6.47
N GLN A 349 -2.87 -16.30 -5.21
CA GLN A 349 -2.67 -15.09 -4.40
C GLN A 349 -1.18 -14.81 -4.14
N TYR A 350 -0.40 -15.83 -3.78
CA TYR A 350 1.05 -15.70 -3.67
C TYR A 350 1.72 -15.34 -5.00
N ARG A 351 1.25 -15.89 -6.12
CA ARG A 351 1.76 -15.51 -7.45
C ARG A 351 1.40 -14.07 -7.82
N GLN A 352 0.21 -13.60 -7.43
CA GLN A 352 -0.16 -12.20 -7.59
C GLN A 352 0.75 -11.30 -6.76
N LEU A 353 1.04 -11.66 -5.51
CA LEU A 353 2.02 -10.95 -4.66
C LEU A 353 3.39 -10.81 -5.32
N MET A 354 3.94 -11.92 -5.82
CA MET A 354 5.23 -11.89 -6.54
C MET A 354 5.19 -10.99 -7.78
N ALA A 355 4.05 -10.96 -8.48
CA ALA A 355 3.87 -10.10 -9.65
C ALA A 355 3.79 -8.60 -9.30
N LEU A 356 3.50 -8.24 -8.05
CA LEU A 356 3.55 -6.85 -7.58
C LEU A 356 4.99 -6.35 -7.41
N SER A 357 5.92 -7.23 -7.07
CA SER A 357 7.32 -6.90 -6.78
C SER A 357 8.30 -7.76 -7.61
N PRO A 358 8.28 -7.67 -8.96
CA PRO A 358 8.99 -8.60 -9.84
C PRO A 358 10.51 -8.62 -9.66
N ASN A 359 11.10 -7.58 -9.09
CA ASN A 359 12.55 -7.48 -8.87
C ASN A 359 12.96 -7.83 -7.43
N PHE A 360 12.04 -8.32 -6.60
CA PHE A 360 12.27 -8.59 -5.19
C PHE A 360 12.55 -10.09 -4.98
N SER A 361 13.78 -10.51 -5.31
CA SER A 361 14.22 -11.92 -5.26
C SER A 361 14.26 -12.49 -3.84
N GLU A 362 14.64 -11.70 -2.84
CA GLU A 362 14.58 -12.04 -1.42
C GLU A 362 13.13 -12.31 -0.98
N SER A 363 12.23 -11.34 -1.24
CA SER A 363 10.82 -11.48 -0.91
C SER A 363 10.17 -12.68 -1.62
N HIS A 364 10.52 -12.93 -2.88
CA HIS A 364 10.03 -14.10 -3.62
C HIS A 364 10.53 -15.41 -3.03
N SER A 365 11.77 -15.46 -2.56
CA SER A 365 12.33 -16.65 -1.90
C SER A 365 11.55 -16.96 -0.62
N LEU A 366 11.31 -15.96 0.23
CA LEU A 366 10.51 -16.11 1.46
C LEU A 366 9.06 -16.50 1.15
N LEU A 367 8.47 -15.94 0.09
CA LEU A 367 7.13 -16.30 -0.41
C LEU A 367 7.02 -17.79 -0.76
N TRP A 368 8.01 -18.31 -1.48
CA TRP A 368 8.04 -19.74 -1.81
C TRP A 368 8.23 -20.61 -0.57
N VAL A 369 9.02 -20.16 0.42
CA VAL A 369 9.18 -20.86 1.70
C VAL A 369 7.85 -20.89 2.46
N LEU A 370 7.14 -19.77 2.55
CA LEU A 370 5.85 -19.72 3.24
C LEU A 370 4.81 -20.63 2.59
N LEU A 371 4.72 -20.60 1.26
CA LEU A 371 3.86 -21.51 0.50
C LEU A 371 4.25 -22.98 0.73
N ALA A 372 5.55 -23.27 0.82
CA ALA A 372 6.02 -24.60 1.12
C ALA A 372 5.66 -25.07 2.53
N VAL A 373 5.77 -24.20 3.53
CA VAL A 373 5.34 -24.49 4.92
C VAL A 373 3.85 -24.79 4.94
N ALA A 374 3.03 -23.96 4.27
CA ALA A 374 1.59 -24.18 4.21
C ALA A 374 1.21 -25.52 3.57
N TYR A 375 1.92 -25.94 2.51
CA TYR A 375 1.74 -27.26 1.91
C TYR A 375 2.27 -28.40 2.79
N MET A 376 3.33 -28.18 3.56
CA MET A 376 3.85 -29.12 4.54
C MET A 376 2.82 -29.38 5.64
N ASP A 377 2.23 -28.32 6.20
CA ASP A 377 1.18 -28.38 7.23
C ASP A 377 -0.11 -29.04 6.71
N ALA A 378 -0.41 -28.88 5.40
CA ALA A 378 -1.49 -29.57 4.71
C ALA A 378 -1.17 -31.05 4.38
N GLY A 379 0.02 -31.55 4.74
CA GLY A 379 0.48 -32.91 4.49
C GLY A 379 0.90 -33.20 3.05
N GLN A 380 1.01 -32.18 2.18
CA GLN A 380 1.44 -32.30 0.79
C GLN A 380 2.95 -32.05 0.66
N LEU A 381 3.75 -32.95 1.24
CA LEU A 381 5.20 -32.82 1.38
C LEU A 381 5.93 -32.71 0.03
N GLU A 382 5.48 -33.41 -1.02
CA GLU A 382 6.09 -33.30 -2.35
C GLU A 382 5.88 -31.92 -2.99
N ARG A 383 4.68 -31.33 -2.85
CA ARG A 383 4.41 -29.96 -3.32
C ARG A 383 5.25 -28.94 -2.55
N SER A 384 5.38 -29.12 -1.24
CA SER A 384 6.26 -28.31 -0.40
C SER A 384 7.69 -28.29 -0.95
N LEU A 385 8.25 -29.46 -1.26
CA LEU A 385 9.60 -29.59 -1.84
C LEU A 385 9.76 -28.90 -3.20
N ASP A 386 8.75 -28.92 -4.07
CA ASP A 386 8.77 -28.22 -5.35
C ASP A 386 8.91 -26.69 -5.18
N PHE A 387 8.22 -26.12 -4.20
CA PHE A 387 8.32 -24.70 -3.87
C PHE A 387 9.64 -24.35 -3.19
N LEU A 388 10.16 -25.21 -2.31
CA LEU A 388 11.48 -25.00 -1.70
C LEU A 388 12.61 -25.03 -2.73
N ASN A 389 12.51 -25.91 -3.74
CA ASN A 389 13.43 -25.91 -4.87
C ASN A 389 13.33 -24.62 -5.69
N SER A 390 12.13 -24.04 -5.80
CA SER A 390 11.93 -22.74 -6.45
C SER A 390 12.56 -21.60 -5.64
N ALA A 391 12.44 -21.61 -4.31
CA ALA A 391 13.09 -20.65 -3.41
C ALA A 391 14.63 -20.72 -3.53
N LEU A 392 15.21 -21.92 -3.44
CA LEU A 392 16.66 -22.15 -3.49
C LEU A 392 17.27 -21.86 -4.87
N ALA A 393 16.47 -21.79 -5.93
CA ALA A 393 16.92 -21.40 -7.26
C ALA A 393 17.04 -19.88 -7.45
N LEU A 394 16.44 -19.09 -6.55
CA LEU A 394 16.53 -17.63 -6.59
C LEU A 394 17.88 -17.15 -6.05
N ASN A 395 18.37 -16.06 -6.63
CA ASN A 395 19.55 -15.37 -6.14
C ASN A 395 19.16 -14.47 -4.96
N SER A 396 18.93 -15.08 -3.80
CA SER A 396 18.58 -14.44 -2.52
C SER A 396 19.75 -14.55 -1.53
N SER A 397 19.62 -13.89 -0.39
CA SER A 397 20.61 -13.90 0.69
C SER A 397 20.73 -15.26 1.39
N ASP A 398 21.82 -15.45 2.14
CA ASP A 398 22.02 -16.60 3.03
C ASP A 398 20.88 -16.75 4.05
N PHE A 399 20.25 -15.66 4.46
CA PHE A 399 19.13 -15.68 5.38
C PHE A 399 17.93 -16.43 4.77
N SER A 400 17.45 -16.02 3.59
CA SER A 400 16.36 -16.72 2.89
C SER A 400 16.72 -18.16 2.53
N HIS A 401 17.96 -18.40 2.07
CA HIS A 401 18.43 -19.76 1.77
C HIS A 401 18.44 -20.64 3.02
N SER A 402 18.83 -20.12 4.18
CA SER A 402 18.84 -20.89 5.43
C SER A 402 17.43 -21.33 5.84
N LYS A 403 16.43 -20.44 5.73
CA LYS A 403 15.02 -20.79 6.00
C LYS A 403 14.51 -21.86 5.02
N ALA A 404 14.81 -21.73 3.73
CA ALA A 404 14.42 -22.72 2.72
C ALA A 404 15.08 -24.10 2.95
N LEU A 405 16.39 -24.13 3.26
CA LEU A 405 17.10 -25.37 3.57
C LEU A 405 16.58 -26.04 4.84
N PHE A 406 16.22 -25.25 5.86
CA PHE A 406 15.64 -25.76 7.10
C PHE A 406 14.32 -26.49 6.85
N VAL A 407 13.37 -25.81 6.18
CA VAL A 407 12.06 -26.38 5.85
C VAL A 407 12.21 -27.58 4.91
N GLN A 408 13.16 -27.55 3.98
CA GLN A 408 13.45 -28.69 3.10
C GLN A 408 13.96 -29.90 3.89
N GLY A 409 14.84 -29.66 4.87
CA GLY A 409 15.31 -30.68 5.80
C GLY A 409 14.16 -31.30 6.60
N ALA A 410 13.23 -30.48 7.10
CA ALA A 410 12.05 -30.94 7.82
C ALA A 410 11.12 -31.79 6.92
N ALA A 411 10.79 -31.30 5.73
CA ALA A 411 9.95 -32.02 4.78
C ALA A 411 10.54 -33.39 4.37
N TYR A 412 11.86 -33.47 4.12
CA TYR A 412 12.52 -34.74 3.86
C TYR A 412 12.52 -35.67 5.07
N SER A 413 12.64 -35.14 6.28
CA SER A 413 12.57 -35.93 7.52
C SER A 413 11.18 -36.56 7.68
N GLU A 414 10.11 -35.80 7.45
CA GLU A 414 8.73 -36.30 7.52
C GLU A 414 8.43 -37.36 6.45
N LEU A 415 9.05 -37.25 5.27
CA LEU A 415 9.02 -38.28 4.23
C LEU A 415 9.88 -39.52 4.55
N GLY A 416 10.62 -39.54 5.67
CA GLY A 416 11.58 -40.59 6.02
C GLY A 416 12.82 -40.64 5.12
N GLN A 417 13.08 -39.59 4.34
CA GLN A 417 14.25 -39.45 3.48
C GLN A 417 15.42 -38.82 4.25
N TYR A 418 15.88 -39.52 5.29
CA TYR A 418 16.86 -38.98 6.25
C TYR A 418 18.16 -38.50 5.63
N ASP A 419 18.71 -39.22 4.63
CA ASP A 419 19.94 -38.81 3.93
C ASP A 419 19.82 -37.41 3.30
N LYS A 420 18.68 -37.10 2.68
CA LYS A 420 18.44 -35.79 2.06
C LYS A 420 18.16 -34.71 3.10
N SER A 421 17.49 -35.08 4.19
CA SER A 421 17.29 -34.18 5.32
C SER A 421 18.62 -33.73 5.92
N ILE A 422 19.54 -34.68 6.14
CA ILE A 422 20.90 -34.41 6.60
C ILE A 422 21.66 -33.53 5.60
N GLU A 423 21.55 -33.80 4.30
CA GLU A 423 22.18 -32.97 3.26
C GLU A 423 21.71 -31.51 3.31
N SER A 424 20.40 -31.28 3.31
CA SER A 424 19.82 -29.93 3.36
C SER A 424 20.23 -29.18 4.64
N LEU A 425 20.17 -29.84 5.80
CA LEU A 425 20.53 -29.23 7.08
C LEU A 425 22.04 -29.02 7.22
N SER A 426 22.87 -29.88 6.64
CA SER A 426 24.32 -29.67 6.63
C SER A 426 24.69 -28.46 5.77
N ARG A 427 24.06 -28.30 4.60
CA ARG A 427 24.22 -27.11 3.75
C ARG A 427 23.81 -25.83 4.47
N LEU A 428 22.77 -25.88 5.31
CA LEU A 428 22.37 -24.74 6.13
C LEU A 428 23.47 -24.33 7.11
N LEU A 429 24.13 -25.30 7.76
CA LEU A 429 25.22 -25.04 8.70
C LEU A 429 26.52 -24.52 8.03
N GLU A 430 26.61 -24.59 6.69
CA GLU A 430 27.75 -24.08 5.92
C GLU A 430 27.60 -22.60 5.50
N ILE A 431 26.38 -22.04 5.59
CA ILE A 431 26.09 -20.65 5.22
C ILE A 431 25.94 -19.75 6.46
N ASN A 432 25.97 -18.43 6.26
CA ASN A 432 25.80 -17.48 7.36
C ASN A 432 24.31 -17.33 7.73
N ALA A 433 23.77 -18.32 8.44
CA ALA A 433 22.40 -18.35 8.92
C ALA A 433 22.23 -17.60 10.25
N ASP A 434 20.99 -17.22 10.55
CA ASP A 434 20.62 -16.69 11.86
C ASP A 434 20.92 -17.72 12.98
N PRO A 435 21.42 -17.29 14.16
CA PRO A 435 21.71 -18.18 15.27
C PRO A 435 20.53 -19.07 15.69
N ASP A 436 19.30 -18.56 15.62
CA ASP A 436 18.09 -19.30 16.00
C ASP A 436 17.80 -20.41 15.00
N VAL A 437 17.93 -20.10 13.71
CA VAL A 437 17.75 -21.06 12.61
C VAL A 437 18.83 -22.13 12.69
N THR A 438 20.08 -21.74 12.98
CA THR A 438 21.22 -22.65 13.17
C THR A 438 21.00 -23.57 14.37
N MET A 439 20.56 -23.02 15.49
CA MET A 439 20.23 -23.77 16.70
C MET A 439 19.10 -24.78 16.41
N GLN A 440 18.04 -24.37 15.72
CA GLN A 440 16.94 -25.25 15.33
C GLN A 440 17.40 -26.34 14.36
N ALA A 441 18.31 -26.04 13.43
CA ALA A 441 18.89 -27.02 12.52
C ALA A 441 19.66 -28.12 13.27
N HIS A 442 20.46 -27.77 14.28
CA HIS A 442 21.14 -28.77 15.13
C HIS A 442 20.15 -29.68 15.86
N ARG A 443 19.05 -29.13 16.39
CA ARG A 443 17.99 -29.93 17.03
C ARG A 443 17.34 -30.89 16.03
N LEU A 444 17.02 -30.41 14.83
CA LEU A 444 16.38 -31.24 13.81
C LEU A 444 17.33 -32.33 13.30
N LEU A 445 18.61 -32.00 13.05
CA LEU A 445 19.63 -32.99 12.71
C LEU A 445 19.77 -34.07 13.78
N ALA A 446 19.73 -33.71 15.07
CA ALA A 446 19.79 -34.69 16.15
C ALA A 446 18.63 -35.69 16.09
N ASN A 447 17.41 -35.20 15.82
CA ASN A 447 16.23 -36.06 15.64
C ASN A 447 16.39 -36.96 14.40
N VAL A 448 16.83 -36.39 13.27
CA VAL A 448 17.02 -37.12 12.01
C VAL A 448 18.07 -38.23 12.17
N TYR A 449 19.21 -37.95 12.80
CA TYR A 449 20.23 -38.96 13.09
C TYR A 449 19.72 -40.04 14.05
N SER A 450 18.91 -39.67 15.04
CA SER A 450 18.28 -40.64 15.94
C SER A 450 17.37 -41.59 15.17
N ASP A 451 16.52 -41.05 14.30
CA ASP A 451 15.57 -41.83 13.48
C ASP A 451 16.28 -42.66 12.40
N ALA A 452 17.41 -42.17 11.88
CA ALA A 452 18.30 -42.91 10.97
C ALA A 452 19.10 -44.03 11.66
N GLY A 453 19.09 -44.11 12.99
CA GLY A 453 19.80 -45.14 13.75
C GLY A 453 21.28 -44.81 14.03
N GLU A 454 21.65 -43.53 14.03
CA GLU A 454 23.00 -43.01 14.26
C GLU A 454 23.10 -42.24 15.61
N PRO A 455 23.00 -42.92 16.76
CA PRO A 455 22.81 -42.27 18.06
C PRO A 455 24.01 -41.43 18.53
N GLN A 456 25.22 -41.73 18.07
CA GLN A 456 26.40 -40.95 18.43
C GLN A 456 26.35 -39.57 17.76
N LEU A 457 26.07 -39.52 16.46
CA LEU A 457 25.94 -38.26 15.73
C LEU A 457 24.73 -37.47 16.24
N ALA A 458 23.63 -38.14 16.58
CA ALA A 458 22.49 -37.49 17.23
C ALA A 458 22.88 -36.79 18.55
N SER A 459 23.66 -37.47 19.40
CA SER A 459 24.16 -36.91 20.66
C SER A 459 25.04 -35.69 20.43
N ASP A 460 25.95 -35.76 19.45
CA ASP A 460 26.87 -34.67 19.14
C ASP A 460 26.10 -33.41 18.68
N GLN A 461 25.06 -33.58 17.84
CA GLN A 461 24.21 -32.46 17.38
C GLN A 461 23.34 -31.89 18.51
N TYR A 462 22.82 -32.74 19.39
CA TYR A 462 22.03 -32.29 20.53
C TYR A 462 22.88 -31.49 21.53
N GLU A 463 24.16 -31.85 21.71
CA GLU A 463 25.10 -31.07 22.51
C GLU A 463 25.28 -29.66 21.93
N GLN A 464 25.45 -29.52 20.61
CA GLN A 464 25.54 -28.21 19.95
C GLN A 464 24.27 -27.37 20.18
N TYR A 465 23.08 -27.98 20.03
CA TYR A 465 21.81 -27.32 20.30
C TYR A 465 21.74 -26.77 21.74
N VAL A 466 22.12 -27.56 22.73
CA VAL A 466 22.11 -27.15 24.16
C VAL A 466 23.10 -26.03 24.41
N VAL A 467 24.31 -26.10 23.83
CA VAL A 467 25.33 -25.05 23.96
C VAL A 467 24.82 -23.71 23.42
N MET A 468 24.20 -23.70 22.23
CA MET A 468 23.66 -22.48 21.63
C MET A 468 22.51 -21.91 22.48
N ARG A 469 21.56 -22.76 22.88
CA ARG A 469 20.43 -22.36 23.73
C ARG A 469 20.88 -21.76 25.06
N ASP A 470 21.85 -22.38 25.73
CA ASP A 470 22.32 -21.95 27.05
C ASP A 470 23.23 -20.70 26.96
N SER A 471 23.80 -20.41 25.77
CA SER A 471 24.60 -19.22 25.51
C SER A 471 23.79 -17.93 25.29
N GLY A 472 22.45 -18.02 25.23
CA GLY A 472 21.58 -16.87 24.96
C GLY A 472 21.72 -16.29 23.56
N GLN A 473 22.20 -17.08 22.60
CA GLN A 473 22.19 -16.77 21.16
C GLN A 473 20.85 -17.15 20.54
N GLY A 474 19.75 -16.83 21.24
CA GLY A 474 18.40 -17.32 21.00
C GLY A 474 17.33 -16.31 21.39
#